data_AF-A0A1F4KH19-F1
#
_entry.id   AF-A0A1F4KH19-F1
#
_cell.length_a   1.000
_cell.length_b   1.000
_cell.length_c   1.000
_cell.angle_alpha   90.00
_cell.angle_beta   90.00
_cell.angle_gamma   90.00
#
_symmetry.space_group_name_H-M   'P 1'
#
loop_
_entity.id
_entity.type
_entity.pdbx_description
1 polymer ?
#
loop_
_entity_poly.entity_id
_entity_poly.type
_entity_poly.pdbx_seq_one_letter_code
_entity_poly.pdbx_strand_id
1 'polypeptide(L)'
;MQLEDLLQKTCVIGVSYFDTQGELMKQNQCAGQVVKVDAENGISIALRHSDPAVAAADFIVPPNLEAWFKAPAGRYRHAPSGMDMENPDYLVTWNVFRTQDHTLDGQHTWWEWVPNTERPQVGASADNPHP
;
A
#
# COMPACT_ATOMS: atom_id res chain seq x y z
N MET A 1 -11.94 -13.68 4.58
CA MET A 1 -11.72 -13.25 3.18
C MET A 1 -10.86 -14.28 2.50
N GLN A 2 -11.02 -14.44 1.18
CA GLN A 2 -10.15 -15.27 0.34
C GLN A 2 -9.42 -14.35 -0.64
N LEU A 3 -8.28 -14.80 -1.17
CA LEU A 3 -7.52 -14.06 -2.19
C LEU A 3 -8.40 -13.69 -3.38
N GLU A 4 -9.22 -14.64 -3.85
CA GLU A 4 -10.15 -14.48 -4.96
C GLU A 4 -11.20 -13.39 -4.73
N ASP A 5 -11.53 -13.06 -3.47
CA ASP A 5 -12.48 -11.99 -3.14
C ASP A 5 -11.93 -10.60 -3.48
N LEU A 6 -10.59 -10.49 -3.61
CA LEU A 6 -9.88 -9.26 -3.96
C LEU A 6 -9.84 -9.02 -5.47
N LEU A 7 -10.08 -10.02 -6.31
CA LEU A 7 -10.00 -9.87 -7.76
C LEU A 7 -10.96 -8.79 -8.27
N GLN A 8 -10.47 -7.90 -9.13
CA GLN A 8 -11.19 -6.74 -9.67
C GLN A 8 -11.60 -5.70 -8.61
N LYS A 9 -11.19 -5.85 -7.35
CA LYS A 9 -11.46 -4.89 -6.29
C LYS A 9 -10.48 -3.74 -6.33
N THR A 10 -10.98 -2.58 -5.89
CA THR A 10 -10.15 -1.39 -5.78
C THR A 10 -9.50 -1.33 -4.41
N CYS A 11 -8.21 -1.02 -4.38
CA CYS A 11 -7.49 -0.95 -3.13
C CYS A 11 -6.46 0.18 -3.12
N VAL A 12 -6.23 0.73 -1.93
CA VAL A 12 -5.16 1.69 -1.67
C VAL A 12 -4.03 0.95 -0.97
N ILE A 13 -2.83 1.02 -1.52
CA ILE A 13 -1.61 0.44 -0.97
C ILE A 13 -0.80 1.54 -0.29
N GLY A 14 -0.61 1.44 1.01
CA GLY A 14 0.31 2.27 1.79
C GLY A 14 1.56 1.48 2.14
N VAL A 15 2.73 1.98 1.73
CA VAL A 15 4.03 1.38 2.04
C VAL A 15 4.82 2.37 2.90
N SER A 16 5.15 1.97 4.12
CA SER A 16 5.96 2.76 5.05
C SER A 16 7.37 2.16 5.11
N TYR A 17 8.37 2.94 4.72
CA TYR A 17 9.78 2.56 4.75
C TYR A 17 10.39 2.99 6.08
N PHE A 18 10.96 2.02 6.78
CA PHE A 18 11.64 2.21 8.06
C PHE A 18 13.13 1.91 7.90
N ASP A 19 13.98 2.66 8.60
CA ASP A 19 15.41 2.35 8.67
C ASP A 19 15.67 1.14 9.60
N THR A 20 16.93 0.70 9.69
CA THR A 20 17.43 -0.33 10.61
C THR A 20 17.11 -0.06 12.08
N GLN A 21 16.89 1.20 12.45
CA GLN A 21 16.48 1.61 13.79
C GLN A 21 14.96 1.58 14.01
N GLY A 22 14.17 1.23 12.98
CA GLY A 22 12.71 1.32 13.01
C GLY A 22 12.18 2.75 12.88
N GLU A 23 13.00 3.70 12.45
CA GLU A 23 12.58 5.09 12.23
C GLU A 23 11.91 5.24 10.86
N LEU A 24 10.74 5.87 10.81
CA LEU A 24 9.99 6.10 9.57
C LEU A 24 10.77 7.07 8.66
N MET A 25 11.32 6.54 7.57
CA MET A 25 12.06 7.33 6.59
C MET A 25 11.13 7.99 5.58
N LYS A 26 10.19 7.20 5.03
CA LYS A 26 9.31 7.65 3.95
C LYS A 26 8.04 6.83 3.96
N GLN A 27 6.92 7.46 3.65
CA GLN A 27 5.69 6.77 3.32
C GLN A 27 5.38 7.00 1.84
N ASN A 28 4.96 5.94 1.16
CA ASN A 28 4.44 5.99 -0.18
C ASN A 28 3.02 5.43 -0.19
N GLN A 29 2.14 6.05 -0.95
CA GLN A 29 0.76 5.59 -1.11
C GLN A 29 0.43 5.54 -2.60
N CYS A 30 -0.07 4.40 -3.04
CA CYS A 30 -0.53 4.15 -4.40
C CYS A 30 -1.95 3.58 -4.34
N ALA A 31 -2.77 3.79 -5.37
CA ALA A 31 -4.06 3.10 -5.47
C ALA A 31 -4.13 2.39 -6.80
N GLY A 32 -4.89 1.30 -6.82
CA GLY A 32 -4.99 0.48 -8.00
C GLY A 32 -6.16 -0.47 -7.94
N GLN A 33 -6.21 -1.34 -8.93
CA GLN A 33 -7.17 -2.42 -9.00
C GLN A 33 -6.43 -3.75 -9.02
N VAL A 34 -6.91 -4.69 -8.22
CA VAL A 34 -6.37 -6.04 -8.21
C VAL A 34 -6.69 -6.73 -9.52
N VAL A 35 -5.66 -7.07 -10.28
CA VAL A 35 -5.79 -7.75 -11.57
C VAL A 35 -5.51 -9.25 -11.46
N LYS A 36 -4.71 -9.65 -10.47
CA LYS A 36 -4.35 -11.05 -10.25
C LYS A 36 -4.11 -11.31 -8.77
N VAL A 37 -4.48 -12.50 -8.32
CA VAL A 37 -4.25 -12.98 -6.95
C VAL A 37 -3.77 -14.42 -7.04
N ASP A 38 -2.69 -14.73 -6.33
CA ASP A 38 -2.06 -16.03 -6.38
C ASP A 38 -1.35 -16.29 -5.06
N ALA A 39 -1.52 -17.48 -4.48
CA ALA A 39 -0.92 -17.81 -3.20
C ALA A 39 0.61 -18.04 -3.30
N GLU A 40 1.12 -18.33 -4.49
CA GLU A 40 2.54 -18.57 -4.74
C GLU A 40 3.22 -17.32 -5.33
N ASN A 41 2.54 -16.63 -6.25
CA ASN A 41 3.07 -15.46 -6.96
C ASN A 41 2.71 -14.13 -6.28
N GLY A 42 1.78 -14.12 -5.33
CA GLY A 42 1.29 -12.93 -4.64
C GLY A 42 0.10 -12.26 -5.33
N ILE A 43 -0.20 -11.04 -4.90
CA ILE A 43 -1.33 -10.24 -5.39
C ILE A 43 -0.77 -9.16 -6.30
N SER A 44 -1.17 -9.17 -7.58
CA SER A 44 -0.81 -8.13 -8.55
C SER A 44 -1.91 -7.08 -8.61
N ILE A 45 -1.54 -5.84 -8.30
CA ILE A 45 -2.39 -4.67 -8.35
C ILE A 45 -1.92 -3.76 -9.47
N ALA A 46 -2.78 -3.47 -10.44
CA ALA A 46 -2.52 -2.47 -11.46
C ALA A 46 -2.73 -1.08 -10.86
N LEU A 47 -1.63 -0.34 -10.67
CA LEU A 47 -1.66 1.02 -10.15
C LEU A 47 -2.34 1.96 -11.13
N ARG A 48 -3.19 2.83 -10.60
CA ARG A 48 -3.87 3.90 -11.34
C ARG A 48 -3.26 5.23 -10.93
N HIS A 49 -2.80 5.99 -11.92
CA HIS A 49 -2.36 7.37 -11.74
C HIS A 49 -3.43 8.32 -12.29
N SER A 50 -3.61 9.50 -11.70
CA SER A 50 -4.44 10.55 -12.32
C SER A 50 -3.85 11.04 -13.66
N ASP A 51 -2.56 10.78 -13.92
CA ASP A 51 -1.87 11.20 -15.13
C ASP A 51 -1.93 10.08 -16.18
N PRO A 52 -2.63 10.26 -17.31
CA PRO A 52 -2.72 9.25 -18.36
C PRO A 52 -1.39 9.03 -19.10
N ALA A 53 -0.41 9.91 -18.90
CA ALA A 53 0.94 9.77 -19.44
C ALA A 53 1.82 8.79 -18.64
N VAL A 54 1.43 8.47 -17.40
CA VAL A 54 2.15 7.50 -16.56
C VAL A 54 1.65 6.10 -16.91
N ALA A 55 2.57 5.23 -17.32
CA ALA A 55 2.24 3.84 -17.62
C ALA A 55 1.66 3.16 -16.36
N ALA A 56 0.59 2.39 -16.56
CA ALA A 56 0.07 1.54 -15.50
C ALA A 56 1.16 0.56 -15.07
N ALA A 57 1.62 0.70 -13.83
CA ALA A 57 2.59 -0.20 -13.24
C ALA A 57 1.86 -1.28 -12.46
N ASP A 58 2.28 -2.53 -12.61
CA ASP A 58 1.89 -3.62 -11.73
C ASP A 58 2.70 -3.57 -10.43
N PHE A 59 1.97 -3.62 -9.32
CA PHE A 59 2.53 -3.69 -7.98
C PHE A 59 2.19 -5.06 -7.40
N ILE A 60 3.21 -5.87 -7.14
CA ILE A 60 3.04 -7.23 -6.63
C ILE A 60 3.36 -7.22 -5.14
N VAL A 61 2.40 -7.64 -4.32
CA VAL A 61 2.57 -7.78 -2.87
C VAL A 61 2.44 -9.23 -2.45
N PRO A 62 3.03 -9.63 -1.31
CA PRO A 62 2.84 -10.96 -0.77
C PRO A 62 1.34 -11.25 -0.56
N PRO A 63 0.90 -12.52 -0.70
CA PRO A 63 -0.50 -12.91 -0.59
C PRO A 63 -0.99 -12.98 0.88
N ASN A 64 -0.51 -12.06 1.74
CA ASN A 64 -0.92 -11.98 3.13
C ASN A 64 -2.15 -11.09 3.26
N LEU A 65 -3.30 -11.72 3.52
CA LEU A 65 -4.57 -11.05 3.77
C LEU A 65 -4.60 -10.25 5.08
N GLU A 66 -3.63 -10.47 5.98
CA GLU A 66 -3.51 -9.73 7.25
C GLU A 66 -3.23 -8.25 7.05
N ALA A 67 -2.56 -7.89 5.95
CA ALA A 67 -2.32 -6.50 5.55
C ALA A 67 -3.55 -5.84 4.91
N TRP A 68 -4.63 -6.59 4.65
CA TRP A 68 -5.82 -6.12 3.94
C TRP A 68 -6.95 -5.78 4.91
N PHE A 69 -7.34 -4.51 4.89
CA PHE A 69 -8.44 -3.97 5.68
C PHE A 69 -9.57 -3.52 4.77
N LYS A 70 -10.82 -3.66 5.21
CA LYS A 70 -11.93 -3.00 4.51
C LYS A 70 -11.74 -1.49 4.60
N ALA A 71 -11.71 -0.83 3.46
CA ALA A 71 -11.61 0.62 3.45
C ALA A 71 -12.96 1.23 3.85
N PRO A 72 -12.99 2.23 4.75
CA PRO A 72 -14.20 3.01 4.93
C PRO A 72 -14.53 3.75 3.63
N ALA A 73 -15.82 3.86 3.33
CA ALA A 73 -16.30 4.74 2.27
C ALA A 73 -15.82 6.17 2.55
N GLY A 74 -15.27 6.81 1.54
CA GLY A 74 -14.59 8.09 1.64
C GLY A 74 -13.77 8.38 0.39
N ARG A 75 -13.27 9.60 0.30
CA ARG A 75 -12.42 10.03 -0.81
C ARG A 75 -10.96 10.05 -0.37
N TYR A 76 -10.17 9.19 -0.98
CA TYR A 76 -8.75 9.04 -0.73
C TYR A 76 -8.00 9.82 -1.80
N ARG A 77 -7.30 10.87 -1.37
CA ARG A 77 -6.50 11.70 -2.26
C ARG A 77 -5.07 11.78 -1.72
N HIS A 78 -4.12 11.34 -2.52
CA HIS A 78 -2.70 11.50 -2.22
C HIS A 78 -2.10 12.45 -3.26
N ALA A 79 -2.00 13.73 -2.90
CA ALA A 79 -1.45 14.78 -3.77
C ALA A 79 -0.02 14.48 -4.29
N PRO A 80 0.91 13.92 -3.49
CA PRO A 80 2.26 13.61 -3.97
C PRO A 80 2.31 12.55 -5.09
N SER A 81 1.39 11.59 -5.06
CA SER A 81 1.36 10.48 -6.03
C SER A 81 0.31 10.68 -7.12
N GLY A 82 -0.36 11.84 -7.17
CA GLY A 82 -1.51 12.04 -8.08
C GLY A 82 -2.56 10.94 -7.93
N MET A 83 -2.77 10.43 -6.71
CA MET A 83 -3.76 9.39 -6.46
C MET A 83 -5.09 10.05 -6.12
N ASP A 84 -6.13 9.68 -6.85
CA ASP A 84 -7.51 9.95 -6.47
C ASP A 84 -8.33 8.65 -6.55
N MET A 85 -8.90 8.23 -5.42
CA MET A 85 -9.78 7.07 -5.35
C MET A 85 -10.94 7.37 -4.41
N GLU A 86 -12.16 7.19 -4.92
CA GLU A 86 -13.37 7.32 -4.13
C GLU A 86 -13.91 5.94 -3.79
N ASN A 87 -14.20 5.71 -2.52
CA ASN A 87 -14.74 4.46 -1.99
C ASN A 87 -13.96 3.20 -2.43
N PRO A 88 -12.66 3.09 -2.13
CA PRO A 88 -11.95 1.83 -2.30
C PRO A 88 -12.66 0.70 -1.56
N ASP A 89 -12.54 -0.54 -2.06
CA ASP A 89 -13.01 -1.71 -1.33
C ASP A 89 -12.06 -2.04 -0.16
N TYR A 90 -10.75 -1.87 -0.38
CA TYR A 90 -9.71 -2.32 0.55
C TYR A 90 -8.57 -1.32 0.75
N LEU A 91 -7.97 -1.34 1.94
CA LEU A 91 -6.71 -0.68 2.28
C LEU A 91 -5.68 -1.75 2.57
N VAL A 92 -4.52 -1.63 1.95
CA VAL A 92 -3.41 -2.57 2.08
C VAL A 92 -2.23 -1.81 2.64
N THR A 93 -1.70 -2.23 3.78
CA THR A 93 -0.58 -1.53 4.42
C THR A 93 0.61 -2.45 4.65
N TRP A 94 1.77 -2.02 4.18
CA TRP A 94 3.03 -2.74 4.29
C TRP A 94 4.07 -1.87 4.99
N ASN A 95 4.77 -2.47 5.95
CA ASN A 95 5.91 -1.87 6.61
C ASN A 95 7.17 -2.53 6.04
N VAL A 96 8.04 -1.72 5.46
CA VAL A 96 9.25 -2.17 4.78
C VAL A 96 10.43 -1.74 5.63
N PHE A 97 11.02 -2.69 6.36
CA PHE A 97 12.15 -2.43 7.24
C PHE A 97 13.46 -2.67 6.50
N ARG A 98 14.35 -1.69 6.57
CA ARG A 98 15.72 -1.84 6.07
C ARG A 98 16.47 -2.76 7.03
N THR A 99 16.92 -3.92 6.56
CA THR A 99 17.64 -4.87 7.42
C THR A 99 19.16 -4.71 7.34
N GLN A 100 19.66 -3.89 6.41
CA GLN A 100 21.10 -3.65 6.24
C GLN A 100 21.40 -2.18 5.88
N ASP A 101 22.27 -1.55 6.69
CA ASP A 101 22.66 -0.13 6.53
C ASP A 101 23.71 0.10 5.43
N HIS A 102 24.44 -0.94 5.01
CA HIS A 102 25.57 -0.78 4.10
C HIS A 102 25.76 -2.01 3.20
N THR A 103 25.75 -1.79 1.90
CA THR A 103 26.33 -2.74 0.94
C THR A 103 27.30 -1.98 0.06
N LEU A 104 28.58 -2.35 0.19
CA LEU A 104 29.61 -2.04 -0.80
C LEU A 104 29.08 -2.40 -2.20
N ASP A 105 29.26 -1.46 -3.12
CA ASP A 105 29.12 -1.53 -4.58
C ASP A 105 28.54 -2.87 -5.10
N GLY A 106 27.23 -2.87 -5.41
CA GLY A 106 26.65 -3.83 -6.35
C GLY A 106 25.81 -5.00 -5.80
N GLN A 107 25.46 -5.09 -4.51
CA GLN A 107 24.63 -6.21 -4.02
C GLN A 107 23.41 -5.80 -3.20
N HIS A 108 22.23 -6.17 -3.72
CA HIS A 108 20.93 -6.42 -3.06
C HIS A 108 20.67 -5.66 -1.74
N THR A 109 19.89 -4.58 -1.83
CA THR A 109 19.25 -3.98 -0.64
C THR A 109 18.22 -4.95 -0.07
N TRP A 110 18.50 -5.52 1.10
CA TRP A 110 17.57 -6.38 1.82
C TRP A 110 16.51 -5.51 2.52
N TRP A 111 15.29 -5.60 2.02
CA TRP A 111 14.12 -4.98 2.61
C TRP A 111 13.19 -6.09 3.12
N GLU A 112 12.82 -6.03 4.39
CA GLU A 112 11.86 -6.96 4.96
C GLU A 112 10.46 -6.39 4.87
N TRP A 113 9.58 -7.09 4.16
CA TRP A 113 8.17 -6.73 4.02
C TRP A 113 7.37 -7.35 5.15
N VAL A 114 6.90 -6.51 6.05
CA VAL A 114 6.08 -6.91 7.19
C VAL A 114 4.65 -6.42 6.92
N PRO A 115 3.64 -7.31 6.95
CA PRO A 115 2.25 -6.89 6.85
C PRO A 115 1.93 -5.99 8.03
N ASN A 116 1.46 -4.77 7.75
CA ASN A 116 1.03 -3.90 8.82
C ASN A 116 -0.38 -4.31 9.22
N THR A 117 -0.50 -4.92 10.39
CA THR A 117 -1.79 -5.38 10.95
C THR A 117 -2.53 -4.27 11.71
N GLU A 118 -1.93 -3.08 11.83
CA GLU A 118 -2.58 -1.90 12.37
C GLU A 118 -3.43 -1.23 11.30
N ARG A 119 -4.64 -0.84 11.68
CA ARG A 119 -5.54 -0.14 10.76
C ARG A 119 -4.93 1.21 10.39
N PRO A 120 -4.73 1.51 9.09
CA PRO A 120 -4.29 2.83 8.70
C PRO A 120 -5.28 3.88 9.19
N GLN A 121 -4.78 4.88 9.91
CA GLN A 121 -5.52 6.10 10.20
C GLN A 121 -5.57 6.94 8.92
N VAL A 122 -6.44 6.56 8.01
CA VAL A 122 -6.80 7.39 6.86
C VAL A 122 -7.59 8.56 7.41
N GLY A 123 -7.01 9.75 7.27
CA GLY A 123 -7.44 10.96 7.94
C GLY A 123 -8.96 11.12 7.93
N ALA A 124 -9.59 10.74 9.05
CA ALA A 124 -10.67 11.55 9.56
C ALA A 124 -10.04 12.93 9.71
N SER A 125 -10.25 13.78 8.71
CA SER A 125 -10.18 15.22 8.94
C SER A 125 -10.95 15.41 10.23
N ALA A 126 -10.25 15.88 11.26
CA ALA A 126 -10.80 16.04 12.59
C ALA A 126 -12.15 16.74 12.47
N ASP A 127 -13.23 15.96 12.54
CA ASP A 127 -14.48 16.45 13.08
C ASP A 127 -14.14 16.67 14.55
N ASN A 128 -13.69 17.89 14.84
CA ASN A 128 -13.55 18.40 16.18
C ASN A 128 -14.86 19.12 16.49
N PRO A 129 -15.91 18.45 17.01
CA PRO A 129 -17.00 19.16 17.63
C PRO A 129 -16.47 19.63 18.98
N HIS A 130 -15.81 20.79 19.01
CA HIS A 130 -15.51 21.43 20.28
C HIS A 130 -16.84 21.98 20.85
N PRO A 131 -17.23 21.60 22.07
CA PRO A 131 -18.46 22.07 22.73
C PRO A 131 -18.43 23.56 23.08
#